data_AF-A0A496ZN93-F1
#
_entry.id   AF-A0A496ZN93-F1
#
_cell.length_a   1.000
_cell.length_b   1.000
_cell.length_c   1.000
_cell.angle_alpha   90.00
_cell.angle_beta   90.00
_cell.angle_gamma   90.00
#
_symmetry.space_group_name_H-M   'P 1'
#
loop_
_entity.id
_entity.type
_entity.pdbx_description
1 polymer ?
#
loop_
_entity_poly.entity_id
_entity_poly.type
_entity_poly.pdbx_seq_one_letter_code
_entity_poly.pdbx_strand_id
1 'polypeptide(L)'
;MLSKIHKSDIDSTEKYWYIYQGGGKCQLVHVLIDDEEFNGTFNVQISEDGNWYNSFPIKIDHDEDGFIKNLFLFTDKKNAEVTWCHYFIKDFRDNTFVDYKHFLELTQTLYDEYPELLLKGL
;
A
#
# COMPACT_ATOMS: atom_id res chain seq x y z
N MET A 1 -12.20 1.05 -13.33
CA MET A 1 -11.28 1.06 -12.17
C MET A 1 -9.87 1.03 -12.74
N LEU A 2 -9.10 2.11 -12.59
CA LEU A 2 -7.72 2.17 -13.09
C LEU A 2 -6.84 1.44 -12.08
N SER A 3 -6.43 0.22 -12.40
CA SER A 3 -5.57 -0.60 -11.53
C SER A 3 -4.08 -0.26 -11.65
N LYS A 4 -3.71 0.54 -12.65
CA LYS A 4 -2.35 0.99 -12.91
C LYS A 4 -2.37 2.49 -13.21
N ILE A 5 -1.46 3.22 -12.59
CA ILE A 5 -1.24 4.64 -12.84
C ILE A 5 0.10 4.76 -13.53
N HIS A 6 0.14 5.42 -14.68
CA HIS A 6 1.41 5.80 -15.30
C HIS A 6 1.90 7.12 -14.68
N LYS A 7 3.21 7.28 -14.50
CA LYS A 7 3.77 8.48 -13.83
C LYS A 7 3.38 9.80 -14.49
N SER A 8 3.13 9.81 -15.80
CA SER A 8 2.67 11.02 -16.52
C SER A 8 1.24 11.42 -16.21
N ASP A 9 0.46 10.50 -15.63
CA ASP A 9 -0.97 10.69 -15.37
C ASP A 9 -1.21 11.09 -13.91
N ILE A 10 -0.14 11.34 -13.15
CA ILE A 10 -0.22 11.89 -11.81
C ILE A 10 -0.62 13.36 -11.93
N ASP A 11 -1.74 13.71 -11.29
CA ASP A 11 -2.22 15.08 -11.19
C ASP A 11 -2.15 15.50 -9.71
N SER A 12 -1.54 16.66 -9.44
CA SER A 12 -1.42 17.21 -8.08
C SER A 12 -2.75 17.54 -7.40
N THR A 13 -3.85 17.57 -8.14
CA THR A 13 -5.20 17.83 -7.63
C THR A 13 -5.95 16.54 -7.29
N GLU A 14 -5.46 15.40 -7.75
CA GLU A 14 -6.06 14.09 -7.55
C GLU A 14 -5.55 13.43 -6.25
N LYS A 15 -6.40 12.58 -5.68
CA LYS A 15 -6.12 11.91 -4.40
C LYS A 15 -5.87 10.44 -4.61
N TYR A 16 -4.95 9.90 -3.84
CA TYR A 16 -4.47 8.53 -4.04
C TYR A 16 -4.38 7.78 -2.72
N TRP A 17 -4.30 6.46 -2.81
CA TRP A 17 -3.89 5.60 -1.72
C TRP A 17 -2.46 5.15 -1.95
N TYR A 18 -1.59 5.37 -0.96
CA TYR A 18 -0.17 5.01 -1.00
C TYR A 18 0.18 4.01 0.09
N ILE A 19 1.07 3.07 -0.21
CA ILE A 19 1.59 2.12 0.77
C ILE A 19 2.90 2.67 1.34
N TYR A 20 2.85 3.16 2.57
CA TYR A 20 4.04 3.65 3.28
C TYR A 20 4.75 2.50 4.00
N GLN A 21 6.02 2.28 3.64
CA GLN A 21 6.89 1.29 4.23
C GLN A 21 8.06 2.01 4.93
N GLY A 22 7.93 2.27 6.23
CA GLY A 22 8.91 3.03 7.00
C GLY A 22 8.95 2.62 8.47
N GLY A 23 10.14 2.58 9.06
CA GLY A 23 10.31 2.26 10.48
C GLY A 23 9.83 0.86 10.89
N GLY A 24 9.91 -0.11 9.97
CA GLY A 24 9.42 -1.48 10.21
C GLY A 24 7.89 -1.62 10.17
N LYS A 25 7.16 -0.59 9.72
CA LYS A 25 5.71 -0.62 9.56
C LYS A 25 5.33 -0.47 8.10
N CYS A 26 4.24 -1.13 7.72
CA CYS A 26 3.57 -0.99 6.44
C CYS A 26 2.16 -0.46 6.71
N GLN A 27 1.79 0.68 6.13
CA GLN A 27 0.47 1.30 6.32
C GLN A 27 -0.08 1.86 5.01
N LEU A 28 -1.40 1.78 4.85
CA LEU A 28 -2.11 2.37 3.72
C LEU A 28 -2.55 3.79 4.10
N VAL A 29 -2.07 4.78 3.36
CA VAL A 29 -2.32 6.21 3.61
C VAL A 29 -3.09 6.83 2.45
N HIS A 30 -4.04 7.71 2.77
CA HIS A 30 -4.72 8.53 1.78
C HIS A 30 -3.89 9.79 1.57
N VAL A 31 -3.44 10.03 0.35
CA VAL A 31 -2.46 11.08 0.02
C VAL A 31 -2.95 12.02 -1.07
N LEU A 32 -2.47 13.26 -1.03
CA LEU A 32 -2.56 14.27 -2.08
C LEU A 32 -1.12 14.61 -2.47
N ILE A 33 -0.82 14.56 -3.76
CA ILE A 33 0.52 14.87 -4.29
C ILE A 33 0.59 16.39 -4.48
N ASP A 34 1.47 17.07 -3.75
CA ASP A 34 1.49 18.54 -3.67
C ASP A 34 2.52 19.19 -4.60
N ASP A 35 3.54 18.47 -5.05
CA ASP A 35 4.61 18.97 -5.93
C ASP A 35 4.87 18.06 -7.15
N GLU A 36 5.56 18.65 -8.15
CA GLU A 36 6.15 17.90 -9.27
C GLU A 36 7.26 16.94 -8.78
N GLU A 37 7.38 15.79 -9.46
CA GLU A 37 8.40 14.79 -9.17
C GLU A 37 9.81 15.40 -9.19
N PHE A 38 10.55 15.23 -8.09
CA PHE A 38 11.97 15.55 -8.04
C PHE A 38 12.78 14.29 -7.72
N ASN A 39 13.55 13.81 -8.70
CA ASN A 39 14.39 12.61 -8.59
C ASN A 39 13.63 11.36 -8.08
N GLY A 40 12.46 11.04 -8.64
CA GLY A 40 11.66 9.87 -8.22
C GLY A 40 10.98 10.04 -6.87
N THR A 41 10.97 11.25 -6.32
CA THR A 41 10.37 11.58 -5.03
C THR A 41 9.27 12.61 -5.25
N PHE A 42 8.12 12.35 -4.64
CA PHE A 42 6.99 13.27 -4.59
C PHE A 42 6.83 13.74 -3.16
N ASN A 43 6.57 15.03 -2.97
CA ASN A 43 6.01 15.48 -1.72
C ASN A 43 4.52 15.08 -1.68
N VAL A 44 4.06 14.63 -0.53
CA VAL A 44 2.65 14.29 -0.33
C VAL A 44 2.15 14.76 1.01
N GLN A 45 0.90 15.20 1.01
CA GLN A 45 0.12 15.41 2.22
C GLN A 45 -0.65 14.13 2.55
N ILE A 46 -0.74 13.77 3.83
CA ILE A 46 -1.62 12.68 4.29
C ILE A 46 -2.96 13.24 4.74
N SER A 47 -4.03 12.52 4.45
CA SER A 47 -5.33 12.71 5.09
C SER A 47 -5.52 11.76 6.27
N GLU A 48 -5.74 12.32 7.46
CA GLU A 48 -6.23 11.60 8.65
C GLU A 48 -7.54 12.25 9.09
N ASP A 49 -8.59 11.44 9.29
CA ASP A 49 -9.91 11.89 9.76
C ASP A 49 -10.51 13.08 8.97
N GLY A 50 -10.22 13.14 7.66
CA GLY A 50 -10.73 14.19 6.77
C GLY A 50 -9.94 15.50 6.78
N ASN A 51 -8.88 15.59 7.58
CA ASN A 51 -7.96 16.72 7.59
C ASN A 51 -6.65 16.34 6.89
N TRP A 52 -6.01 17.31 6.23
CA TRP A 52 -4.72 17.12 5.56
C TRP A 52 -3.59 17.64 6.44
N TYR A 53 -2.58 16.81 6.64
CA TYR A 53 -1.44 17.08 7.50
C TYR A 53 -0.14 16.82 6.77
N ASN A 54 0.93 17.47 7.26
CA ASN A 54 2.35 17.24 6.98
C ASN A 54 2.71 16.80 5.55
N SER A 55 3.44 17.65 4.83
CA SER A 55 4.10 17.19 3.61
C SER A 55 5.36 16.40 3.97
N PHE A 56 5.49 15.19 3.43
CA PHE A 56 6.73 14.40 3.54
C PHE A 56 7.09 13.80 2.18
N PRO A 57 8.40 13.66 1.92
CA PRO A 57 8.85 13.06 0.68
C PRO A 57 8.54 11.57 0.70
N ILE A 58 7.79 11.11 -0.30
CA ILE A 58 7.64 9.69 -0.60
C ILE A 58 8.39 9.35 -1.87
N LYS A 59 9.12 8.23 -1.81
CA LYS A 59 9.63 7.62 -3.00
C LYS A 59 8.52 6.79 -3.64
N ILE A 60 8.21 7.10 -4.88
CA ILE A 60 7.24 6.35 -5.67
C ILE A 60 8.01 5.54 -6.71
N ASP A 61 8.08 4.22 -6.49
CA ASP A 61 8.73 3.33 -7.45
C ASP A 61 7.82 3.08 -8.67
N HIS A 62 8.44 3.09 -9.85
CA HIS A 62 7.82 2.74 -11.12
C HIS A 62 8.59 1.61 -11.82
N ASP A 63 7.95 0.90 -12.74
CA ASP A 63 8.63 -0.06 -13.62
C ASP A 63 9.32 0.63 -14.81
N GLU A 64 9.93 -0.18 -15.69
CA GLU A 64 10.64 0.28 -16.90
C GLU A 64 9.70 1.01 -17.88
N ASP A 65 8.41 0.69 -17.83
CA ASP A 65 7.36 1.30 -18.65
C ASP A 65 6.74 2.54 -17.97
N GLY A 66 7.21 2.93 -16.78
CA GLY A 66 6.74 4.12 -16.07
C GLY A 66 5.46 3.93 -15.26
N PHE A 67 4.99 2.70 -15.05
CA PHE A 67 3.84 2.41 -14.20
C PHE A 67 4.22 2.28 -12.73
N ILE A 68 3.41 2.88 -11.88
CA ILE A 68 3.64 2.97 -10.43
C ILE A 68 3.21 1.68 -9.72
N LYS A 69 3.98 1.25 -8.72
CA LYS A 69 3.71 0.02 -7.94
C LYS A 69 3.01 0.23 -6.59
N ASN A 70 3.23 1.37 -5.94
CA ASN A 70 2.79 1.62 -4.55
C ASN A 70 1.72 2.71 -4.40
N LEU A 71 1.13 3.17 -5.51
CA LEU A 71 0.14 4.24 -5.56
C LEU A 71 -1.08 3.79 -6.35
N PHE A 72 -2.27 4.09 -5.85
CA PHE A 72 -3.53 3.70 -6.48
C PHE A 72 -4.57 4.81 -6.46
N LEU A 73 -5.37 4.92 -7.51
CA LEU A 73 -6.44 5.91 -7.64
C LEU A 73 -7.77 5.19 -7.37
N PHE A 74 -8.19 5.23 -6.10
CA PHE A 74 -9.46 4.63 -5.67
C PHE A 74 -10.32 5.66 -4.96
N THR A 75 -11.62 5.56 -5.21
CA THR A 75 -12.64 6.45 -4.64
C THR A 75 -12.95 6.19 -3.17
N ASP A 76 -12.59 5.01 -2.64
CA ASP A 76 -12.87 4.62 -1.26
C ASP A 76 -11.80 3.70 -0.66
N LYS A 77 -11.69 3.78 0.67
CA LYS A 77 -10.70 3.04 1.48
C LYS A 77 -10.83 1.52 1.33
N LYS A 78 -12.05 1.00 1.27
CA LYS A 78 -12.30 -0.44 1.21
C LYS A 78 -11.70 -1.06 -0.06
N ASN A 79 -11.89 -0.42 -1.21
CA ASN A 79 -11.32 -0.89 -2.47
C ASN A 79 -9.79 -0.79 -2.49
N ALA A 80 -9.22 0.25 -1.87
CA ALA A 80 -7.79 0.39 -1.72
C ALA A 80 -7.19 -0.70 -0.80
N GLU A 81 -7.85 -1.01 0.32
CA GLU A 81 -7.45 -2.08 1.24
C GLU A 81 -7.52 -3.46 0.56
N VAL A 82 -8.59 -3.76 -0.17
CA VAL A 82 -8.71 -5.02 -0.91
C VAL A 82 -7.61 -5.17 -1.96
N THR A 83 -7.31 -4.09 -2.68
CA THR A 83 -6.25 -4.08 -3.71
C THR A 83 -4.86 -4.21 -3.07
N TRP A 84 -4.60 -3.46 -2.01
CA TRP A 84 -3.36 -3.56 -1.24
C TRP A 84 -3.17 -4.97 -0.70
N CYS A 85 -4.20 -5.55 -0.06
CA CYS A 85 -4.18 -6.94 0.37
C CYS A 85 -3.84 -7.84 -0.81
N HIS A 86 -4.52 -7.74 -1.95
CA HIS A 86 -4.22 -8.56 -3.14
C HIS A 86 -2.75 -8.48 -3.58
N TYR A 87 -2.16 -7.28 -3.62
CA TYR A 87 -0.74 -7.11 -3.99
C TYR A 87 0.22 -7.55 -2.89
N PHE A 88 -0.12 -7.31 -1.62
CA PHE A 88 0.65 -7.78 -0.48
C PHE A 88 0.73 -9.31 -0.51
N ILE A 89 -0.41 -9.94 -0.66
CA ILE A 89 -0.61 -11.37 -0.85
C ILE A 89 0.21 -11.92 -2.02
N LYS A 90 0.16 -11.25 -3.18
CA LYS A 90 0.76 -11.76 -4.41
C LYS A 90 2.27 -11.56 -4.48
N ASP A 91 2.75 -10.41 -4.01
CA ASP A 91 4.09 -9.90 -4.30
C ASP A 91 4.88 -9.51 -3.03
N PHE A 92 4.27 -9.43 -1.83
CA PHE A 92 4.99 -9.17 -0.59
C PHE A 92 5.68 -10.44 -0.10
N ARG A 93 6.89 -10.67 -0.63
CA ARG A 93 7.86 -11.52 0.04
C ARG A 93 8.32 -10.80 1.29
N ASP A 94 7.74 -11.15 2.43
CA ASP A 94 8.42 -10.91 3.70
C ASP A 94 9.77 -11.65 3.67
N ASN A 95 10.74 -11.18 4.46
CA ASN A 95 12.09 -11.74 4.56
C ASN A 95 12.13 -13.20 5.06
N THR A 96 10.96 -13.81 5.26
CA THR A 96 10.70 -15.15 5.79
C THR A 96 10.51 -16.22 4.71
N PHE A 97 10.48 -15.86 3.41
CA PHE A 97 10.41 -16.80 2.26
C PHE A 97 9.16 -17.71 2.21
N VAL A 98 8.11 -17.44 2.98
CA VAL A 98 6.87 -18.22 2.93
C VAL A 98 5.99 -17.74 1.78
N ASP A 99 5.65 -18.64 0.85
CA ASP A 99 4.66 -18.37 -0.21
C ASP A 99 3.27 -18.16 0.40
N TYR A 100 2.52 -17.18 -0.08
CA TYR A 100 1.21 -16.82 0.43
C TYR A 100 0.18 -17.95 0.43
N LYS A 101 0.20 -18.84 -0.56
CA LYS A 101 -0.72 -20.00 -0.53
C LYS A 101 -0.47 -20.84 0.72
N HIS A 102 0.80 -21.01 1.07
CA HIS A 102 1.21 -21.72 2.27
C HIS A 102 0.89 -20.91 3.53
N PHE A 103 1.05 -19.58 3.51
CA PHE A 103 0.64 -18.72 4.62
C PHE A 103 -0.87 -18.82 4.91
N LEU A 104 -1.73 -18.83 3.88
CA LEU A 104 -3.16 -19.00 4.06
C LEU A 104 -3.53 -20.37 4.61
N GLU A 105 -2.91 -21.43 4.08
CA GLU A 105 -3.09 -22.79 4.58
C GLU A 105 -2.69 -22.87 6.06
N LEU A 106 -1.53 -22.34 6.42
CA LEU A 106 -1.04 -22.29 7.80
C LEU A 106 -1.94 -21.44 8.71
N THR A 107 -2.42 -20.28 8.24
CA THR A 107 -3.32 -19.41 9.00
C THR A 107 -4.67 -20.08 9.23
N GLN A 108 -5.22 -20.76 8.22
CA GLN A 108 -6.46 -21.52 8.34
C GLN A 108 -6.28 -22.70 9.32
N THR A 109 -5.18 -23.45 9.22
CA THR A 109 -4.83 -24.51 10.18
C THR A 109 -4.69 -23.96 11.60
N LEU A 110 -4.05 -22.81 11.78
CA LEU A 110 -3.95 -22.15 13.08
C LEU A 110 -5.33 -21.77 13.64
N TYR A 111 -6.24 -21.29 12.78
CA TYR A 111 -7.61 -20.93 13.16
C TYR A 111 -8.44 -22.15 13.56
N ASP A 112 -8.31 -23.24 12.81
CA ASP A 112 -9.14 -24.44 12.98
C ASP A 112 -8.62 -25.36 14.10
N GLU A 113 -7.30 -25.46 14.28
CA GLU A 113 -6.66 -26.41 15.19
C GLU A 113 -6.09 -25.77 16.46
N TYR A 114 -5.74 -24.48 16.44
CA TYR A 114 -5.08 -23.77 17.55
C TYR A 114 -5.62 -22.34 17.79
N PRO A 115 -6.95 -22.14 17.90
CA PRO A 115 -7.56 -20.81 18.00
C PRO A 115 -7.09 -20.00 19.22
N GLU A 116 -6.60 -20.64 20.28
CA GLU A 116 -6.04 -20.00 21.47
C GLU A 116 -4.69 -19.30 21.23
N LEU A 117 -3.97 -19.67 20.16
CA LEU A 117 -2.72 -19.01 19.77
C LEU A 117 -3.00 -17.68 19.06
N LEU A 118 -4.04 -17.63 18.22
CA LEU A 118 -4.53 -16.41 17.56
C LEU A 118 -5.00 -15.36 18.56
N LEU A 119 -5.73 -15.77 19.60
CA LEU A 119 -6.20 -14.87 20.66
C LEU A 119 -5.05 -14.24 21.48
N LYS A 120 -3.84 -14.78 21.37
CA LYS A 120 -2.63 -14.25 22.01
C LYS A 120 -1.74 -13.42 21.07
N GLY A 121 -2.16 -13.23 19.82
CA GLY A 121 -1.45 -12.39 18.84
C GLY A 121 -0.27 -13.07 18.16
N LEU A 122 -0.35 -14.38 17.92
CA LEU A 122 0.54 -15.14 17.05
C LEU A 122 -0.23 -15.71 15.86
#